data_AF-A0A175RCE4-F1
#
_entry.id   AF-A0A175RCE4-F1
#
_cell.length_a   1.000
_cell.length_b   1.000
_cell.length_c   1.000
_cell.angle_alpha   90.00
_cell.angle_beta   90.00
_cell.angle_gamma   90.00
#
_symmetry.space_group_name_H-M   'P 1'
#
loop_
_entity.id
_entity.type
_entity.pdbx_description
1 polymer ?
#
loop_
_entity_poly.entity_id
_entity_poly.type
_entity_poly.pdbx_seq_one_letter_code
_entity_poly.pdbx_strand_id
1 'polypeptide(L)'
;MVFSQTLRGGLFAAVTLVGLAVSPALAQEISPSHLAAAREAVDAIDTSEQFDQILLNAATQIKAELIVNNPDLQSKISEMVDDSAIALAPRRADLENEIARVYAKMFTEQELREISQFYNSEAGRKLIKQGPQATREMMAAADVWTNGIVRDLRDSAMKGMQKLAPATAAAPAKSK
;
A
#
# COMPACT_ATOMS: atom_id res chain seq x y z
N MET A 1 -25.14 -60.52 -1.05
CA MET A 1 -24.99 -61.45 -2.19
C MET A 1 -24.12 -60.77 -3.23
N VAL A 2 -23.05 -61.31 -3.81
CA VAL A 2 -22.11 -62.43 -3.56
C VAL A 2 -21.37 -62.54 -4.90
N PHE A 3 -20.03 -62.44 -4.86
CA PHE A 3 -19.02 -63.15 -5.67
C PHE A 3 -19.13 -63.15 -7.23
N SER A 4 -18.09 -63.10 -8.05
CA SER A 4 -16.64 -63.19 -7.86
C SER A 4 -15.92 -63.13 -9.20
N GLN A 5 -14.74 -62.48 -9.17
CA GLN A 5 -13.43 -62.92 -9.70
C GLN A 5 -13.31 -63.67 -11.03
N THR A 6 -12.33 -63.22 -11.83
CA THR A 6 -11.16 -64.08 -12.12
C THR A 6 -9.86 -63.27 -12.03
N LEU A 7 -8.90 -63.84 -11.29
CA LEU A 7 -7.52 -63.38 -11.09
C LEU A 7 -6.59 -63.86 -12.22
N ARG A 8 -5.50 -63.12 -12.45
CA ARG A 8 -4.08 -63.55 -12.61
C ARG A 8 -3.31 -62.34 -13.18
N GLY A 9 -2.50 -61.61 -12.40
CA GLY A 9 -1.16 -61.97 -11.92
C GLY A 9 -0.13 -61.54 -12.98
N GLY A 10 0.91 -60.75 -12.75
CA GLY A 10 1.41 -59.94 -11.65
C GLY A 10 2.64 -59.19 -12.18
N LEU A 11 3.03 -58.06 -11.58
CA LEU A 11 4.42 -57.64 -11.45
C LEU A 11 4.48 -56.44 -10.50
N PHE A 12 5.34 -56.55 -9.50
CA PHE A 12 5.66 -55.47 -8.57
C PHE A 12 6.31 -54.31 -9.33
N ALA A 13 5.59 -53.20 -9.50
CA ALA A 13 6.20 -51.93 -9.84
C ALA A 13 6.52 -51.20 -8.51
N ALA A 14 7.81 -51.12 -8.20
CA ALA A 14 8.32 -50.40 -7.05
C ALA A 14 7.88 -48.93 -7.11
N VAL A 15 7.04 -48.52 -6.16
CA VAL A 15 6.74 -47.11 -5.91
C VAL A 15 7.96 -46.53 -5.21
N THR A 16 8.85 -45.91 -5.97
CA THR A 16 9.85 -44.99 -5.41
C THR A 16 9.10 -43.77 -4.87
N LEU A 17 8.82 -43.78 -3.57
CA LEU A 17 8.50 -42.59 -2.79
C LEU A 17 9.68 -41.62 -2.92
N VAL A 18 9.59 -40.69 -3.87
CA VAL A 18 10.41 -39.47 -3.85
C VAL A 18 9.96 -38.70 -2.62
N GLY A 19 10.76 -38.80 -1.55
CA GLY A 19 10.59 -37.97 -0.37
C GLY A 19 10.73 -36.52 -0.78
N LEU A 20 9.61 -35.81 -0.87
CA LEU A 20 9.61 -34.36 -0.78
C LEU A 20 10.15 -34.04 0.61
N ALA A 21 11.44 -33.72 0.69
CA ALA A 21 12.01 -33.04 1.82
C ALA A 21 11.31 -31.69 1.93
N VAL A 22 10.24 -31.64 2.73
CA VAL A 22 9.74 -30.40 3.29
C VAL A 22 10.81 -29.97 4.27
N SER A 23 11.83 -29.28 3.77
CA SER A 23 12.74 -28.55 4.64
C SER A 23 11.88 -27.62 5.49
N PRO A 24 12.02 -27.63 6.82
CA PRO A 24 11.38 -26.61 7.62
C PRO A 24 11.90 -25.28 7.06
N ALA A 25 10.97 -24.36 6.74
CA ALA A 25 11.31 -22.98 6.51
C ALA A 25 11.92 -22.45 7.81
N LEU A 26 13.21 -22.71 8.01
CA LEU A 26 13.96 -22.02 9.02
C LEU A 26 13.84 -20.55 8.65
N ALA A 27 13.45 -19.72 9.61
CA ALA A 27 13.58 -18.29 9.46
C ALA A 27 15.05 -18.03 9.09
N GLN A 28 15.32 -17.85 7.79
CA GLN A 28 16.64 -17.55 7.31
C GLN A 28 17.03 -16.26 8.03
N GLU A 29 18.04 -16.35 8.88
CA GLU A 29 18.53 -15.18 9.61
C GLU A 29 18.97 -14.16 8.56
N ILE A 30 18.39 -12.96 8.59
CA ILE A 30 18.63 -11.94 7.57
C ILE A 30 20.11 -11.58 7.63
N SER A 31 20.83 -11.84 6.53
CA SER A 31 22.26 -11.54 6.48
C SER A 31 22.50 -10.04 6.58
N PRO A 32 23.69 -9.59 7.02
CA PRO A 32 24.05 -8.18 7.00
C PRO A 32 23.95 -7.55 5.60
N SER A 33 24.27 -8.29 4.54
CA SER A 33 24.16 -7.82 3.15
C SER A 33 22.71 -7.61 2.73
N HIS A 34 21.82 -8.51 3.11
CA HIS A 34 20.40 -8.44 2.80
C HIS A 34 19.74 -7.28 3.55
N LEU A 35 20.10 -7.08 4.83
CA LEU A 35 19.63 -5.94 5.61
C LEU A 35 20.16 -4.60 5.04
N ALA A 36 21.40 -4.57 4.55
CA ALA A 36 21.97 -3.37 3.91
C ALA A 36 21.22 -3.03 2.61
N ALA A 37 20.98 -4.02 1.74
CA ALA A 37 20.18 -3.83 0.53
C ALA A 37 18.75 -3.35 0.84
N ALA A 38 18.16 -3.82 1.93
CA ALA A 38 16.84 -3.35 2.37
C ALA A 38 16.83 -1.90 2.80
N ARG A 39 17.87 -1.42 3.51
CA ARG A 39 18.03 0.00 3.84
C ARG A 39 18.15 0.84 2.58
N GLU A 40 19.04 0.45 1.67
CA GLU A 40 19.23 1.15 0.39
C GLU A 40 17.95 1.24 -0.45
N ALA A 41 17.08 0.22 -0.38
CA ALA A 41 15.79 0.24 -1.05
C ALA A 41 14.79 1.19 -0.36
N VAL A 42 14.69 1.14 0.97
CA VAL A 42 13.79 1.99 1.77
C VAL A 42 14.15 3.47 1.61
N ASP A 43 15.45 3.79 1.65
CA ASP A 43 15.96 5.14 1.46
C ASP A 43 15.66 5.65 0.04
N ALA A 44 15.79 4.78 -0.97
CA ALA A 44 15.52 5.16 -2.36
C ALA A 44 14.04 5.45 -2.65
N ILE A 45 13.10 4.80 -1.94
CA ILE A 45 11.65 5.03 -2.12
C ILE A 45 11.20 6.37 -1.50
N ASP A 46 12.08 7.07 -0.78
CA ASP A 46 11.82 8.38 -0.16
C ASP A 46 10.66 8.34 0.85
N THR A 47 10.57 7.24 1.60
CA THR A 47 9.59 7.10 2.69
C THR A 47 10.06 7.71 4.00
N SER A 48 11.28 8.25 4.05
CA SER A 48 11.94 8.71 5.27
C SER A 48 11.47 10.10 5.74
N GLU A 49 11.07 10.99 4.82
CA GLU A 49 10.69 12.38 5.18
C GLU A 49 9.54 12.42 6.20
N GLN A 50 8.54 11.54 6.06
CA GLN A 50 7.43 11.45 7.02
C GLN A 50 7.90 11.01 8.42
N PHE A 51 8.97 10.21 8.50
CA PHE A 51 9.53 9.76 9.77
C PHE A 51 10.40 10.85 10.42
N ASP A 52 11.00 11.75 9.62
CA ASP A 52 11.78 12.89 10.14
C ASP A 52 10.92 13.81 11.00
N GLN A 53 9.65 13.92 10.66
CA GLN A 53 8.71 14.81 11.34
C GLN A 53 8.15 14.26 12.66
N ILE A 54 8.30 12.96 12.95
CA ILE A 54 7.71 12.34 14.15
C ILE A 54 8.18 13.04 15.42
N LEU A 55 9.50 13.18 15.58
CA LEU A 55 10.09 13.72 16.79
C LEU A 55 9.79 15.22 16.94
N LEU A 56 9.86 15.97 15.83
CA LEU A 56 9.52 17.39 15.82
C LEU A 56 8.05 17.63 16.18
N ASN A 57 7.14 16.84 15.62
CA ASN A 57 5.71 16.93 15.92
C ASN A 57 5.43 16.60 17.38
N ALA A 58 6.05 15.56 17.93
CA ALA A 58 5.93 15.20 19.34
C ALA A 58 6.44 16.32 20.25
N ALA A 59 7.64 16.86 19.98
CA ALA A 59 8.21 17.98 20.73
C ALA A 59 7.29 19.21 20.70
N THR A 60 6.73 19.54 19.53
CA THR A 60 5.81 20.67 19.36
C THR A 60 4.53 20.48 20.17
N GLN A 61 3.93 19.30 20.11
CA GLN A 61 2.71 18.97 20.87
C GLN A 61 2.95 19.04 22.38
N ILE A 62 4.05 18.47 22.86
CA ILE A 62 4.41 18.48 24.29
C ILE A 62 4.68 19.90 24.78
N LYS A 63 5.40 20.73 24.01
CA LYS A 63 5.60 22.14 24.36
C LYS A 63 4.26 22.88 24.45
N ALA A 64 3.38 22.71 23.48
CA ALA A 64 2.08 23.37 23.48
C ALA A 64 1.26 23.00 24.74
N GLU A 65 1.22 21.72 25.09
CA GLU A 65 0.56 21.23 26.31
C GLU A 65 1.15 21.83 27.59
N LEU A 66 2.48 21.77 27.74
CA LEU A 66 3.15 22.21 28.96
C LEU A 66 3.11 23.74 29.13
N ILE A 67 3.26 24.50 28.05
CA ILE A 67 3.25 25.98 28.07
C ILE A 67 1.86 26.50 28.41
N VAL A 68 0.79 25.90 27.86
CA VAL A 68 -0.59 26.30 28.19
C VAL A 68 -0.86 26.19 29.70
N ASN A 69 -0.30 25.17 30.35
CA ASN A 69 -0.46 24.96 31.78
C ASN A 69 0.54 25.75 32.65
N ASN A 70 1.62 26.28 32.07
CA ASN A 70 2.72 26.93 32.78
C ASN A 70 3.33 28.09 31.95
N PRO A 71 2.56 29.16 31.66
CA PRO A 71 2.96 30.18 30.69
C PRO A 71 4.23 30.94 31.09
N ASP A 72 4.45 31.15 32.39
CA ASP A 72 5.62 31.79 32.99
C ASP A 72 6.91 30.96 32.86
N LEU A 73 6.81 29.68 32.50
CA LEU A 73 7.94 28.78 32.27
C LEU A 73 8.22 28.52 30.78
N GLN A 74 7.59 29.25 29.86
CA GLN A 74 7.63 28.97 28.42
C GLN A 74 9.05 28.71 27.87
N SER A 75 10.00 29.59 28.17
CA SER A 75 11.38 29.46 27.67
C SER A 75 12.06 28.20 28.20
N LYS A 76 11.90 27.91 29.50
CA LYS A 76 12.51 26.73 30.15
C LYS A 76 11.91 25.42 29.65
N ILE A 77 10.59 25.41 29.43
CA ILE A 77 9.90 24.25 28.84
C ILE A 77 10.39 24.01 27.41
N SER A 78 10.52 25.07 26.62
CA SER A 78 10.97 24.94 25.24
C SER A 78 12.38 24.34 25.16
N GLU A 79 13.32 24.87 25.95
CA GLU A 79 14.70 24.37 26.06
C GLU A 79 14.75 22.92 26.53
N MET A 80 14.06 22.59 27.64
CA MET A 80 14.02 21.23 28.19
C MET A 80 13.48 20.20 27.19
N VAL A 81 12.42 20.54 26.46
CA VAL A 81 11.83 19.64 25.46
C VAL A 81 12.73 19.52 24.22
N ASP A 82 13.39 20.60 23.80
CA ASP A 82 14.37 20.55 22.71
C ASP A 82 15.58 19.68 23.03
N ASP A 83 16.16 19.83 24.23
CA ASP A 83 17.27 18.99 24.69
C ASP A 83 16.87 17.51 24.73
N SER A 84 15.66 17.23 25.21
CA SER A 84 15.10 15.88 25.24
C SER A 84 14.90 15.32 23.83
N ALA A 85 14.41 16.15 22.90
CA ALA A 85 14.26 15.75 21.50
C ALA A 85 15.63 15.45 20.86
N ILE A 86 16.64 16.29 21.07
CA ILE A 86 18.01 16.05 20.58
C ILE A 86 18.55 14.73 21.12
N ALA A 87 18.36 14.45 22.42
CA ALA A 87 18.78 13.19 23.03
C ALA A 87 18.06 11.95 22.46
N LEU A 88 16.83 12.11 21.94
CA LEU A 88 16.04 11.05 21.33
C LEU A 88 16.29 10.89 19.83
N ALA A 89 16.91 11.86 19.16
CA ALA A 89 17.18 11.82 17.72
C ALA A 89 17.88 10.53 17.23
N PRO A 90 18.84 9.93 17.97
CA PRO A 90 19.46 8.66 17.57
C PRO A 90 18.48 7.49 17.41
N ARG A 91 17.30 7.51 18.06
CA ARG A 91 16.27 6.47 17.90
C ARG A 91 15.70 6.39 16.50
N ARG A 92 15.98 7.38 15.65
CA ARG A 92 15.66 7.32 14.22
C ARG A 92 16.34 6.12 13.56
N ALA A 93 17.62 5.88 13.87
CA ALA A 93 18.34 4.74 13.31
C ALA A 93 17.66 3.40 13.68
N ASP A 94 17.09 3.30 14.90
CA ASP A 94 16.35 2.11 15.32
C ASP A 94 15.10 1.89 14.47
N LEU A 95 14.34 2.96 14.17
CA LEU A 95 13.17 2.88 13.30
C LEU A 95 13.56 2.44 11.87
N GLU A 96 14.60 3.04 11.31
CA GLU A 96 15.13 2.66 9.98
C GLU A 96 15.55 1.19 9.93
N ASN A 97 16.21 0.70 11.00
CA ASN A 97 16.60 -0.70 11.12
C ASN A 97 15.38 -1.63 11.08
N GLU A 98 14.32 -1.29 11.81
CA GLU A 98 13.11 -2.10 11.86
C GLU A 98 12.35 -2.08 10.54
N ILE A 99 12.27 -0.94 9.85
CA ILE A 99 11.67 -0.86 8.51
C ILE A 99 12.48 -1.69 7.51
N ALA A 100 13.81 -1.58 7.52
CA ALA A 100 14.67 -2.40 6.66
C ALA A 100 14.48 -3.91 6.93
N ARG A 101 14.31 -4.33 8.19
CA ARG A 101 13.98 -5.73 8.50
C ARG A 101 12.63 -6.16 7.93
N VAL A 102 11.62 -5.30 7.91
CA VAL A 102 10.32 -5.60 7.26
C VAL A 102 10.53 -5.85 5.77
N TYR A 103 11.26 -4.98 5.08
CA TYR A 103 11.56 -5.13 3.66
C TYR A 103 12.40 -6.37 3.35
N ALA A 104 13.44 -6.66 4.15
CA ALA A 104 14.28 -7.85 4.00
C ALA A 104 13.51 -9.16 4.20
N LYS A 105 12.39 -9.16 4.95
CA LYS A 105 11.48 -10.32 5.07
C LYS A 105 10.56 -10.50 3.87
N MET A 106 10.30 -9.44 3.13
CA MET A 106 9.32 -9.42 2.02
C MET A 106 9.96 -9.65 0.66
N PHE A 107 11.21 -9.22 0.50
CA PHE A 107 11.92 -9.22 -0.78
C PHE A 107 13.27 -9.91 -0.63
N THR A 108 13.70 -10.57 -1.69
CA THR A 108 15.07 -11.10 -1.80
C THR A 108 16.09 -9.97 -1.86
N GLU A 109 17.35 -10.25 -1.52
CA GLU A 109 18.44 -9.25 -1.61
C GLU A 109 18.56 -8.67 -3.03
N GLN A 110 18.38 -9.49 -4.06
CA GLN A 110 18.45 -9.06 -5.46
C GLN A 110 17.31 -8.11 -5.83
N GLU A 111 16.07 -8.41 -5.46
CA GLU A 111 14.92 -7.54 -5.71
C GLU A 111 15.08 -6.19 -5.00
N LEU A 112 15.61 -6.17 -3.77
CA LEU A 112 15.88 -4.93 -3.06
C LEU A 112 16.90 -4.04 -3.78
N ARG A 113 17.96 -4.65 -4.34
CA ARG A 113 18.95 -3.93 -5.16
C ARG A 113 18.31 -3.36 -6.43
N GLU A 114 17.46 -4.13 -7.10
CA GLU A 114 16.75 -3.67 -8.30
C GLU A 114 15.76 -2.54 -7.99
N ILE A 115 15.04 -2.62 -6.87
CA ILE A 115 14.16 -1.56 -6.37
C ILE A 115 14.98 -0.28 -6.12
N SER A 116 16.08 -0.39 -5.38
CA SER A 116 16.95 0.75 -5.10
C SER A 116 17.49 1.36 -6.39
N GLN A 117 17.95 0.54 -7.35
CA GLN A 117 18.43 1.00 -8.64
C GLN A 117 17.35 1.75 -9.44
N PHE A 118 16.12 1.23 -9.47
CA PHE A 118 15.02 1.85 -10.18
C PHE A 118 14.68 3.23 -9.58
N TYR A 119 14.46 3.31 -8.27
CA TYR A 119 14.09 4.58 -7.64
C TYR A 119 15.23 5.61 -7.63
N ASN A 120 16.49 5.16 -7.67
CA ASN A 120 17.66 6.01 -7.90
C ASN A 120 17.88 6.38 -9.39
N SER A 121 17.06 5.93 -10.32
CA SER A 121 17.11 6.42 -11.70
C SER A 121 16.48 7.81 -11.84
N GLU A 122 16.77 8.52 -12.93
CA GLU A 122 16.11 9.81 -13.21
C GLU A 122 14.58 9.65 -13.30
N ALA A 123 14.11 8.60 -13.97
CA ALA A 123 12.69 8.30 -14.10
C ALA A 123 12.06 7.93 -12.75
N GLY A 124 12.75 7.12 -11.94
CA GLY A 124 12.28 6.71 -10.60
C GLY A 124 12.12 7.90 -9.65
N ARG A 125 13.14 8.77 -9.56
CA ARG A 125 13.04 10.02 -8.78
C ARG A 125 11.93 10.93 -9.28
N LYS A 126 11.77 11.05 -10.61
CA LYS A 126 10.69 11.84 -11.18
C LYS A 126 9.32 11.25 -10.83
N LEU A 127 9.19 9.92 -10.82
CA LEU A 127 7.95 9.23 -10.44
C LEU A 127 7.58 9.52 -8.99
N ILE A 128 8.53 9.45 -8.05
CA ILE A 128 8.29 9.82 -6.64
C ILE A 128 7.78 11.25 -6.56
N LYS A 129 8.52 12.20 -7.16
CA LYS A 129 8.20 13.64 -7.09
C LYS A 129 6.86 14.00 -7.75
N GLN A 130 6.52 13.37 -8.88
CA GLN A 130 5.36 13.71 -9.70
C GLN A 130 4.14 12.83 -9.42
N GLY A 131 4.33 11.69 -8.75
CA GLY A 131 3.28 10.70 -8.46
C GLY A 131 2.02 11.31 -7.84
N PRO A 132 2.12 12.15 -6.78
CA PRO A 132 0.95 12.81 -6.21
C PRO A 132 0.19 13.71 -7.20
N GLN A 133 0.89 14.42 -8.09
CA GLN A 133 0.25 15.24 -9.13
C GLN A 133 -0.42 14.37 -10.18
N ALA A 134 0.28 13.35 -10.68
CA ALA A 134 -0.25 12.41 -11.66
C ALA A 134 -1.53 11.73 -11.14
N THR A 135 -1.55 11.29 -9.87
CA THR A 135 -2.75 10.71 -9.25
C THR A 135 -3.92 11.69 -9.20
N ARG A 136 -3.68 12.96 -8.82
CA ARG A 136 -4.75 13.99 -8.81
C ARG A 136 -5.32 14.23 -10.21
N GLU A 137 -4.46 14.36 -11.21
CA GLU A 137 -4.89 14.58 -12.60
C GLU A 137 -5.65 13.38 -13.17
N MET A 138 -5.17 12.17 -12.90
CA MET A 138 -5.85 10.93 -13.28
C MET A 138 -7.27 10.84 -12.69
N MET A 139 -7.43 11.15 -11.40
CA MET A 139 -8.75 11.15 -10.75
C MET A 139 -9.69 12.21 -11.35
N ALA A 140 -9.18 13.42 -11.60
CA ALA A 140 -9.97 14.47 -12.25
C ALA A 140 -10.46 14.07 -13.64
N ALA A 141 -9.63 13.38 -14.43
CA ALA A 141 -10.03 12.85 -15.73
C ALA A 141 -11.12 11.77 -15.62
N ALA A 142 -11.03 10.89 -14.62
CA ALA A 142 -12.02 9.86 -14.35
C ALA A 142 -13.39 10.46 -13.94
N ASP A 143 -13.38 11.55 -13.16
CA ASP A 143 -14.61 12.27 -12.78
C ASP A 143 -15.32 12.87 -14.00
N VAL A 144 -14.57 13.51 -14.90
CA VAL A 144 -15.12 14.07 -16.14
C VAL A 144 -15.73 12.98 -17.02
N TRP A 145 -15.01 11.87 -17.21
CA TRP A 145 -15.50 10.74 -17.99
C TRP A 145 -16.78 10.13 -17.38
N THR A 146 -16.80 9.93 -16.06
CA THR A 146 -17.95 9.38 -15.33
C THR A 146 -19.19 10.27 -15.49
N ASN A 147 -19.04 11.59 -15.36
CA ASN A 147 -20.13 12.54 -15.57
C ASN A 147 -20.70 12.47 -16.99
N GLY A 148 -19.85 12.30 -17.99
CA GLY A 148 -20.25 12.09 -19.38
C GLY A 148 -21.07 10.80 -19.56
N ILE A 149 -20.56 9.67 -19.06
CA ILE A 149 -21.25 8.38 -19.15
C ILE A 149 -22.62 8.42 -18.45
N VAL A 150 -22.71 9.01 -17.26
CA VAL A 150 -23.98 9.12 -16.52
C VAL A 150 -25.01 9.96 -17.28
N ARG A 151 -24.57 11.07 -17.90
CA ARG A 151 -25.44 11.89 -18.77
C ARG A 151 -25.98 11.07 -19.93
N ASP A 152 -25.09 10.43 -20.69
CA ASP A 152 -25.46 9.71 -21.91
C ASP A 152 -26.35 8.49 -21.61
N LEU A 153 -26.10 7.83 -20.47
CA LEU A 153 -26.92 6.73 -19.98
C LEU A 153 -28.32 7.21 -19.57
N ARG A 154 -28.43 8.36 -18.87
CA ARG A 154 -29.73 8.97 -18.56
C ARG A 154 -30.52 9.30 -19.82
N ASP A 155 -29.89 9.95 -20.80
CA ASP A 155 -30.55 10.32 -22.05
C ASP A 155 -31.07 9.08 -22.79
N SER A 156 -30.26 8.02 -22.83
CA SER A 156 -30.62 6.75 -23.46
C SER A 156 -31.77 6.05 -22.72
N ALA A 157 -31.74 6.04 -21.38
CA ALA A 157 -32.79 5.46 -20.56
C ALA A 157 -34.12 6.21 -20.74
N MET A 158 -34.10 7.55 -20.77
CA MET A 158 -35.29 8.38 -21.01
C MET A 158 -35.90 8.13 -22.39
N LYS A 159 -35.07 8.04 -23.44
CA LYS A 159 -35.52 7.66 -24.79
C LYS A 159 -36.12 6.26 -24.83
N GLY A 160 -35.54 5.30 -24.10
CA GLY A 160 -36.09 3.96 -23.93
C GLY A 160 -37.47 3.98 -23.27
N MET A 161 -37.61 4.71 -22.16
CA MET A 161 -38.87 4.87 -21.43
C MET A 161 -39.98 5.48 -22.29
N GLN A 162 -39.68 6.48 -23.11
CA GLN A 162 -40.66 7.06 -24.04
C GLN A 162 -41.21 6.05 -25.04
N LYS A 163 -40.40 5.08 -25.48
CA LYS A 163 -40.85 4.01 -26.39
C LYS A 163 -41.70 2.95 -25.67
N LEU A 164 -41.48 2.77 -24.37
CA LEU A 164 -42.22 1.81 -23.54
C LEU A 164 -43.53 2.39 -22.98
N ALA A 165 -43.62 3.72 -22.84
CA ALA A 165 -44.86 4.37 -22.43
C ALA A 165 -45.94 4.09 -23.49
N PRO A 166 -47.08 3.46 -23.12
CA PRO A 166 -48.13 3.16 -24.09
C PRO A 166 -48.67 4.48 -24.65
N ALA A 167 -49.03 4.48 -25.93
CA ALA A 167 -49.59 5.61 -26.69
C ALA A 167 -50.98 6.08 -26.20
N THR A 168 -51.22 6.10 -24.89
CA THR A 168 -52.56 6.23 -24.28
C THR A 168 -52.86 7.65 -23.77
N ALA A 169 -51.95 8.62 -23.92
CA ALA A 169 -52.20 10.00 -23.47
C ALA A 169 -52.67 10.96 -24.58
N ALA A 170 -52.98 10.47 -25.79
CA ALA A 170 -53.45 11.30 -26.90
C ALA A 170 -54.86 10.90 -27.36
N ALA A 171 -55.87 11.18 -26.53
CA ALA A 171 -57.22 11.41 -27.00
C ALA A 171 -57.89 12.47 -26.12
N PRO A 172 -58.08 13.72 -26.61
CA PRO A 172 -58.94 14.66 -25.90
C PRO A 172 -60.40 14.20 -26.07
N ALA A 173 -61.11 14.06 -24.95
CA ALA A 173 -62.54 13.80 -24.94
C ALA A 173 -63.28 14.94 -25.66
N LYS A 174 -63.99 14.61 -26.74
CA LYS A 174 -64.96 15.53 -27.38
C LYS A 174 -66.16 15.67 -26.46
N SER A 175 -66.34 16.85 -25.86
CA SER A 175 -67.58 17.22 -25.16
C SER A 175 -68.70 17.42 -26.18
N LYS A 176 -69.86 16.78 -25.95
CA LYS A 176 -71.13 17.13 -26.59
C LYS A 176 -71.88 18.14 -25.75
#